data_AF-A0A2D5MU84-F1
#
_entry.id   AF-A0A2D5MU84-F1
#
_cell.length_a   1.000
_cell.length_b   1.000
_cell.length_c   1.000
_cell.angle_alpha   90.00
_cell.angle_beta   90.00
_cell.angle_gamma   90.00
#
_symmetry.space_group_name_H-M   'P 1'
#
loop_
_entity.id
_entity.type
_entity.pdbx_description
1 polymer ?
#
loop_
_entity_poly.entity_id
_entity_poly.type
_entity_poly.pdbx_seq_one_letter_code
_entity_poly.pdbx_strand_id
1 'polypeptide(L)'
;MNVDRDSEGYYSLLNIKDIFCTVLRSFCTEHLISSYENITCKSLCVKGHWIHHESLVRLLKWYKKTGPARLENIIKQLLLTLKPERKRAFSQKYRWDIAYEQQYKCGLCFDLLHPSFQVDHIQELCDGGTDTRDNCMAVCCNCHAKKTRASQQKRISKHDPLVNATFSDPFDTFKCTRRSPYFSNVKSV
;
A
#
# COMPACT_ATOMS: atom_id res chain seq x y z
N MET A 1 -16.29 -19.22 -6.84
CA MET A 1 -15.59 -19.83 -5.69
C MET A 1 -15.60 -18.81 -4.56
N ASN A 2 -16.50 -18.98 -3.59
CA ASN A 2 -16.53 -18.12 -2.41
C ASN A 2 -15.47 -18.64 -1.44
N VAL A 3 -14.48 -17.82 -1.13
CA VAL A 3 -13.50 -18.11 -0.08
C VAL A 3 -13.92 -17.26 1.11
N ASP A 4 -14.48 -17.89 2.14
CA ASP A 4 -14.95 -17.18 3.32
C ASP A 4 -13.79 -16.41 3.97
N ARG A 5 -14.03 -15.13 4.25
CA ARG A 5 -13.10 -14.19 4.87
C ARG A 5 -13.67 -13.83 6.24
N ASP A 6 -12.88 -13.92 7.29
CA ASP A 6 -13.27 -13.40 8.60
C ASP A 6 -13.12 -11.86 8.67
N SER A 7 -13.61 -11.25 9.75
CA SER A 7 -13.49 -9.80 9.98
C SER A 7 -12.05 -9.30 10.11
N GLU A 8 -11.09 -10.21 10.37
CA GLU A 8 -9.67 -9.91 10.55
C GLU A 8 -8.81 -10.14 9.30
N GLY A 9 -9.40 -10.62 8.20
CA GLY A 9 -8.72 -10.80 6.91
C GLY A 9 -7.94 -12.12 6.77
N TYR A 10 -8.26 -13.15 7.54
CA TYR A 10 -7.76 -14.51 7.36
C TYR A 10 -8.68 -15.34 6.47
N TYR A 11 -8.06 -16.33 5.83
CA TYR A 11 -8.71 -17.31 4.98
C TYR A 11 -8.44 -18.72 5.50
N SER A 12 -9.46 -19.57 5.48
CA SER A 12 -9.32 -20.97 5.86
C SER A 12 -8.46 -21.71 4.83
N LEU A 13 -7.40 -22.35 5.32
CA LEU A 13 -6.56 -23.26 4.54
C LEU A 13 -7.32 -24.51 4.09
N LEU A 14 -8.43 -24.88 4.75
CA LEU A 14 -9.29 -25.98 4.31
C LEU A 14 -9.99 -25.64 2.99
N ASN A 15 -10.58 -24.44 2.88
CA ASN A 15 -11.18 -23.95 1.64
C ASN A 15 -10.15 -23.90 0.49
N ILE A 16 -8.92 -23.49 0.81
CA ILE A 16 -7.81 -23.44 -0.15
C ILE A 16 -7.40 -24.87 -0.54
N LYS A 17 -7.25 -25.77 0.43
CA LYS A 17 -6.92 -27.18 0.21
C LYS A 17 -7.94 -27.84 -0.70
N ASP A 18 -9.23 -27.61 -0.52
CA ASP A 18 -10.27 -28.20 -1.39
C ASP A 18 -10.19 -27.71 -2.84
N ILE A 19 -9.90 -26.41 -3.04
CA ILE A 19 -9.70 -25.84 -4.38
C ILE A 19 -8.46 -26.43 -5.07
N PHE A 20 -7.38 -26.66 -4.32
CA PHE A 20 -6.20 -27.29 -4.88
C PHE A 20 -6.34 -28.81 -5.02
N CYS A 21 -6.99 -29.51 -4.08
CA CYS A 21 -7.18 -30.96 -4.08
C CYS A 21 -8.11 -31.44 -5.19
N THR A 22 -9.14 -30.67 -5.54
CA THR A 22 -10.01 -30.95 -6.70
C THR A 22 -9.23 -30.97 -8.02
N VAL A 23 -8.07 -30.31 -8.09
CA VAL A 23 -7.25 -30.17 -9.32
C VAL A 23 -5.92 -30.93 -9.23
N LEU A 24 -5.41 -31.10 -8.02
CA LEU A 24 -4.18 -31.79 -7.65
C LEU A 24 -4.55 -32.85 -6.61
N ARG A 25 -4.83 -34.07 -7.08
CA ARG A 25 -5.29 -35.24 -6.28
C ARG A 25 -4.49 -35.57 -5.00
N SER A 26 -3.36 -34.90 -4.73
CA SER A 26 -2.48 -35.11 -3.57
C SER A 26 -1.84 -33.81 -3.04
N PHE A 27 -2.58 -32.69 -3.03
CA PHE A 27 -2.03 -31.42 -2.57
C PHE A 27 -2.00 -31.28 -1.04
N CYS A 28 -0.81 -31.15 -0.47
CA CYS A 28 -0.63 -30.81 0.94
C CYS A 28 -0.26 -29.33 1.09
N THR A 29 -1.11 -28.56 1.78
CA THR A 29 -0.90 -27.13 2.03
C THR A 29 0.32 -26.86 2.91
N GLU A 30 0.65 -27.76 3.84
CA GLU A 30 1.83 -27.65 4.71
C GLU A 30 3.13 -27.73 3.91
N HIS A 31 3.22 -28.66 2.97
CA HIS A 31 4.41 -28.80 2.13
C HIS A 31 4.60 -27.60 1.19
N LEU A 32 3.51 -27.02 0.71
CA LEU A 32 3.54 -25.79 -0.09
C LEU A 32 4.05 -24.59 0.71
N ILE A 33 3.57 -24.42 1.95
CA ILE A 33 4.01 -23.35 2.85
C ILE A 33 5.49 -23.51 3.16
N SER A 34 5.92 -24.72 3.55
CA SER A 34 7.33 -25.01 3.82
C SER A 34 8.22 -24.77 2.59
N SER A 35 7.77 -25.18 1.40
CA SER A 35 8.50 -24.93 0.14
C SER A 35 8.65 -23.44 -0.15
N TYR A 36 7.60 -22.64 0.09
CA TYR A 36 7.66 -21.19 -0.07
C TYR A 36 8.67 -20.56 0.90
N GLU A 37 8.61 -20.92 2.19
CA GLU A 37 9.48 -20.35 3.21
C GLU A 37 10.95 -20.73 2.97
N ASN A 38 11.21 -21.97 2.58
CA ASN A 38 12.56 -22.44 2.26
C ASN A 38 13.17 -21.74 1.04
N ILE A 39 12.37 -21.49 -0.02
CA ILE A 39 12.87 -20.90 -1.27
C ILE A 39 12.95 -19.37 -1.18
N THR A 40 12.01 -18.73 -0.51
CA THR A 40 11.90 -17.27 -0.49
C THR A 40 12.47 -16.62 0.77
N CYS A 41 12.80 -17.42 1.79
CA CYS A 41 13.25 -16.98 3.11
C CYS A 41 12.29 -15.95 3.76
N LYS A 42 11.02 -15.97 3.38
CA LYS A 42 9.96 -15.09 3.92
C LYS A 42 8.96 -15.94 4.66
N SER A 43 8.73 -15.61 5.92
CA SER A 43 7.68 -16.26 6.73
C SER A 43 6.29 -15.83 6.27
N LEU A 44 5.36 -16.78 6.30
CA LEU A 44 3.94 -16.52 6.08
C LEU A 44 3.23 -16.39 7.42
N CYS A 45 2.31 -15.42 7.55
CA CYS A 45 1.48 -15.31 8.74
C CYS A 45 0.35 -16.35 8.67
N VAL A 46 0.56 -17.47 9.37
CA VAL A 46 -0.36 -18.61 9.47
C VAL A 46 -0.68 -18.85 10.94
N LYS A 47 -1.97 -18.94 11.27
CA LYS A 47 -2.49 -19.26 12.62
C LYS A 47 -3.28 -20.57 12.54
N GLY A 48 -2.60 -21.71 12.74
CA GLY A 48 -3.21 -23.03 12.60
C GLY A 48 -3.72 -23.26 11.16
N HIS A 49 -5.04 -23.42 11.00
CA HIS A 49 -5.68 -23.63 9.70
C HIS A 49 -6.05 -22.32 8.98
N TRP A 50 -5.54 -21.17 9.43
CA TRP A 50 -5.88 -19.86 8.89
C TRP A 50 -4.63 -19.17 8.33
N ILE A 51 -4.75 -18.56 7.15
CA ILE A 51 -3.67 -17.76 6.54
C ILE A 51 -4.13 -16.32 6.32
N HIS A 52 -3.30 -15.35 6.72
CA HIS A 52 -3.60 -13.94 6.52
C HIS A 52 -3.65 -13.59 5.02
N HIS A 53 -4.55 -12.68 4.63
CA HIS A 53 -4.75 -12.22 3.24
C HIS A 53 -3.44 -11.90 2.52
N GLU A 54 -2.59 -11.05 3.10
CA GLU A 54 -1.34 -10.65 2.45
C GLU A 54 -0.41 -11.83 2.21
N SER A 55 -0.33 -12.75 3.18
CA SER A 55 0.48 -13.96 3.12
C SER A 55 -0.03 -14.88 2.02
N LEU A 56 -1.34 -15.06 1.93
CA LEU A 56 -1.99 -15.84 0.87
C LEU A 56 -1.73 -15.25 -0.53
N VAL A 57 -1.85 -13.92 -0.68
CA VAL A 57 -1.56 -13.25 -1.95
C VAL A 57 -0.10 -13.42 -2.36
N ARG A 58 0.85 -13.34 -1.40
CA ARG A 58 2.29 -13.58 -1.66
C ARG A 58 2.53 -15.02 -2.12
N LEU A 59 1.95 -15.99 -1.42
CA LEU A 59 2.05 -17.41 -1.74
C LEU A 59 1.51 -17.72 -3.14
N LEU A 60 0.31 -17.25 -3.48
CA LEU A 60 -0.31 -17.49 -4.79
C LEU A 60 0.46 -16.82 -5.93
N LYS A 61 1.01 -15.61 -5.72
CA LYS A 61 1.87 -14.95 -6.71
C LYS A 61 3.15 -15.75 -6.98
N TRP A 62 3.77 -16.28 -5.93
CA TRP A 62 4.93 -17.16 -6.07
C TRP A 62 4.58 -18.46 -6.78
N TYR A 63 3.45 -19.09 -6.41
CA TYR A 63 3.01 -20.34 -7.00
C TYR A 63 2.58 -20.19 -8.46
N LYS A 64 2.03 -19.03 -8.85
CA LYS A 64 1.78 -18.69 -10.26
C LYS A 64 3.06 -18.72 -11.09
N LYS A 65 4.19 -18.27 -10.52
CA LYS A 65 5.48 -18.19 -11.22
C LYS A 65 6.22 -19.53 -11.26
N THR A 66 6.11 -20.31 -10.19
CA THR A 66 6.94 -21.51 -9.96
C THR A 66 6.17 -22.81 -10.26
N GLY A 67 4.84 -22.76 -10.23
CA GLY A 67 3.96 -23.91 -10.38
C GLY A 67 3.65 -24.30 -11.83
N PRO A 68 2.92 -25.41 -12.01
CA PRO A 68 2.59 -25.93 -13.34
C PRO A 68 1.56 -25.05 -14.06
N ALA A 69 1.74 -24.84 -15.36
CA ALA A 69 0.91 -23.95 -16.19
C ALA A 69 -0.60 -24.24 -16.11
N ARG A 70 -0.99 -25.51 -15.91
CA ARG A 70 -2.39 -25.93 -15.76
C ARG A 70 -3.15 -25.24 -14.63
N LEU A 71 -2.45 -24.73 -13.62
CA LEU A 71 -3.06 -24.04 -12.47
C LEU A 71 -3.10 -22.52 -12.64
N GLU A 72 -2.48 -21.97 -13.68
CA GLU A 72 -2.30 -20.53 -13.82
C GLU A 72 -3.66 -19.80 -13.87
N ASN A 73 -4.64 -20.35 -14.59
CA ASN A 73 -5.97 -19.77 -14.71
C ASN A 73 -6.74 -19.82 -13.38
N ILE A 74 -6.62 -20.91 -12.62
CA ILE A 74 -7.26 -21.04 -11.30
C ILE A 74 -6.63 -20.02 -10.33
N ILE A 75 -5.31 -19.92 -10.31
CA ILE A 75 -4.60 -18.96 -9.46
C ILE A 75 -4.95 -17.52 -9.84
N LYS A 76 -5.09 -17.22 -11.14
CA LYS A 76 -5.58 -15.91 -11.60
C LYS A 76 -6.97 -15.61 -11.06
N GLN A 77 -7.90 -16.56 -11.14
CA GLN A 77 -9.26 -16.38 -10.60
C GLN A 77 -9.25 -16.18 -9.08
N LEU A 78 -8.46 -16.96 -8.35
CA LEU A 78 -8.27 -16.78 -6.90
C LEU A 78 -7.67 -15.42 -6.57
N LEU A 79 -6.67 -14.94 -7.30
CA LEU A 79 -6.10 -13.62 -7.08
C LEU A 79 -7.11 -12.48 -7.37
N LEU A 80 -8.08 -12.70 -8.26
CA LEU A 80 -9.15 -11.74 -8.53
C LEU A 80 -10.17 -11.70 -7.39
N THR A 81 -10.55 -12.86 -6.84
CA THR A 81 -11.46 -12.94 -5.68
C THR A 81 -10.80 -12.43 -4.40
N LEU A 82 -9.48 -12.61 -4.28
CA LEU A 82 -8.67 -12.10 -3.18
C LEU A 82 -8.27 -10.63 -3.36
N LYS A 83 -8.74 -9.88 -4.36
CA LYS A 83 -8.41 -8.45 -4.41
C LYS A 83 -8.88 -7.76 -3.13
N PRO A 84 -8.04 -6.91 -2.50
CA PRO A 84 -8.50 -6.10 -1.39
C PRO A 84 -9.72 -5.30 -1.86
N GLU A 85 -10.69 -5.07 -0.98
CA GLU A 85 -11.75 -4.13 -1.30
C GLU A 85 -11.09 -2.85 -1.81
N ARG A 86 -11.53 -2.38 -2.97
CA ARG A 86 -11.02 -1.12 -3.51
C ARG A 86 -11.24 -0.10 -2.40
N LYS A 87 -10.17 0.48 -1.84
CA LYS A 87 -10.29 1.64 -0.94
C LYS A 87 -11.21 2.60 -1.66
N ARG A 88 -12.43 2.79 -1.13
CA ARG A 88 -13.49 3.47 -1.87
C ARG A 88 -12.97 4.86 -2.19
N ALA A 89 -12.84 5.17 -3.46
CA ALA A 89 -12.68 6.56 -3.85
C ALA A 89 -13.95 7.28 -3.40
N PHE A 90 -13.79 8.42 -2.73
CA PHE A 90 -14.94 9.26 -2.38
C PHE A 90 -15.77 9.53 -3.63
N SER A 91 -17.10 9.45 -3.51
CA SER A 91 -17.99 9.76 -4.63
C SER A 91 -17.76 11.21 -5.07
N GLN A 92 -17.96 11.49 -6.36
CA GLN A 92 -17.73 12.85 -6.88
C GLN A 92 -18.59 13.87 -6.13
N LYS A 93 -19.87 13.55 -5.88
CA LYS A 93 -20.77 14.35 -5.05
C LYS A 93 -20.18 14.64 -3.67
N TYR A 94 -19.74 13.61 -2.95
CA TYR A 94 -19.17 13.77 -1.61
C TYR A 94 -17.94 14.67 -1.61
N ARG A 95 -17.08 14.58 -2.64
CA ARG A 95 -15.93 15.48 -2.80
C ARG A 95 -16.33 16.94 -2.96
N TRP A 96 -17.35 17.20 -3.78
CA TRP A 96 -17.85 18.56 -4.00
C TRP A 96 -18.58 19.11 -2.78
N ASP A 97 -19.33 18.29 -2.05
CA ASP A 97 -20.04 18.75 -0.85
C ASP A 97 -19.04 19.24 0.23
N ILE A 98 -17.91 18.53 0.43
CA ILE A 98 -16.85 18.97 1.36
C ILE A 98 -16.22 20.29 0.89
N ALA A 99 -15.95 20.42 -0.42
CA ALA A 99 -15.39 21.65 -0.96
C ALA A 99 -16.37 22.83 -0.78
N TYR A 100 -17.67 22.59 -0.94
CA TYR A 100 -18.72 23.59 -0.74
C TYR A 100 -18.77 24.06 0.71
N GLU A 101 -18.73 23.15 1.69
CA GLU A 101 -18.66 23.48 3.12
C GLU A 101 -17.44 24.35 3.48
N GLN A 102 -16.34 24.15 2.76
CA GLN A 102 -15.09 24.91 2.92
C GLN A 102 -15.03 26.18 2.03
N GLN A 103 -16.15 26.59 1.44
CA GLN A 103 -16.25 27.74 0.54
C GLN A 103 -15.26 27.68 -0.63
N TYR A 104 -15.01 26.46 -1.13
CA TYR A 104 -14.02 26.16 -2.17
C TYR A 104 -12.61 26.65 -1.84
N LYS A 105 -12.24 26.73 -0.56
CA LYS A 105 -10.90 27.08 -0.10
C LYS A 105 -10.18 25.84 0.43
N CYS A 106 -8.87 25.79 0.19
CA CYS A 106 -8.02 24.71 0.68
C CYS A 106 -7.96 24.73 2.21
N GLY A 107 -8.21 23.59 2.87
CA GLY A 107 -8.13 23.48 4.33
C GLY A 107 -6.72 23.69 4.93
N LEU A 108 -5.68 23.82 4.11
CA LEU A 108 -4.29 24.01 4.56
C LEU A 108 -3.70 25.37 4.20
N CYS A 109 -3.90 25.85 2.96
CA CYS A 109 -3.36 27.12 2.51
C CYS A 109 -4.41 28.22 2.33
N PHE A 110 -5.70 27.89 2.48
CA PHE A 110 -6.84 28.81 2.34
C PHE A 110 -7.02 29.45 0.95
N ASP A 111 -6.20 29.08 -0.04
CA ASP A 111 -6.36 29.46 -1.44
C ASP A 111 -7.57 28.78 -2.08
N LEU A 112 -8.08 29.39 -3.15
CA LEU A 112 -9.18 28.82 -3.93
C LEU A 112 -8.79 27.46 -4.54
N LEU A 113 -9.66 26.47 -4.39
CA LEU A 113 -9.45 25.11 -4.88
C LEU A 113 -9.65 25.03 -6.40
N HIS A 114 -8.63 24.52 -7.09
CA HIS A 114 -8.76 24.09 -8.48
C HIS A 114 -9.66 22.84 -8.57
N PRO A 115 -10.40 22.60 -9.66
CA PRO A 115 -11.21 21.38 -9.85
C PRO A 115 -10.48 20.04 -9.64
N SER A 116 -9.14 20.05 -9.69
CA SER A 116 -8.28 18.90 -9.43
C SER A 116 -7.98 18.65 -7.94
N PHE A 117 -8.68 19.31 -7.02
CA PHE A 117 -8.51 19.15 -5.58
C PHE A 117 -8.76 17.71 -5.09
N GLN A 118 -8.20 17.39 -3.94
CA GLN A 118 -8.30 16.07 -3.32
C GLN A 118 -8.96 16.21 -1.95
N VAL A 119 -9.65 15.16 -1.51
CA VAL A 119 -10.20 15.08 -0.15
C VAL A 119 -9.26 14.21 0.66
N ASP A 120 -8.85 14.73 1.81
CA ASP A 120 -7.86 14.11 2.69
C ASP A 120 -8.30 14.25 4.14
N HIS A 121 -7.84 13.35 5.02
CA HIS A 121 -8.25 13.37 6.42
C HIS A 121 -7.54 14.48 7.18
N ILE A 122 -8.21 15.24 8.04
CA ILE A 122 -7.56 16.29 8.87
C ILE A 122 -6.52 15.63 9.78
N GLN A 123 -6.93 14.61 10.53
CA GLN A 123 -6.06 13.68 11.25
C GLN A 123 -5.96 12.37 10.48
N GLU A 124 -4.75 11.94 10.16
CA GLU A 124 -4.55 10.70 9.41
C GLU A 124 -5.01 9.46 10.19
N LEU A 125 -5.55 8.47 9.47
CA LEU A 125 -6.00 7.21 10.07
C LEU A 125 -4.88 6.48 10.83
N CYS A 126 -3.62 6.58 10.37
CA CYS A 126 -2.49 5.95 11.06
C CYS A 126 -2.06 6.67 12.33
N ASP A 127 -2.49 7.92 12.52
CA ASP A 127 -2.27 8.69 13.74
C ASP A 127 -3.55 8.75 14.60
N GLY A 128 -4.49 7.81 14.39
CA GLY A 128 -5.72 7.66 15.19
C GLY A 128 -6.92 8.46 14.68
N GLY A 129 -6.87 9.01 13.47
CA GLY A 129 -8.01 9.71 12.87
C GLY A 129 -9.17 8.78 12.52
N THR A 130 -10.39 9.33 12.49
CA THR A 130 -11.62 8.62 12.12
C THR A 130 -11.94 8.77 10.63
N ASP A 131 -12.60 7.78 10.02
CA ASP A 131 -13.10 7.90 8.63
C ASP A 131 -14.50 8.54 8.60
N THR A 132 -14.62 9.71 9.23
CA THR A 132 -15.88 10.48 9.33
C THR A 132 -15.78 11.76 8.52
N ARG A 133 -16.94 12.28 8.09
CA ARG A 133 -17.01 13.53 7.30
C ARG A 133 -16.33 14.70 7.99
N ASP A 134 -16.46 14.79 9.32
CA ASP A 134 -15.86 15.86 10.11
C ASP A 134 -14.32 15.82 10.12
N ASN A 135 -13.75 14.63 9.89
CA ASN A 135 -12.32 14.45 9.74
C ASN A 135 -11.87 14.54 8.28
N CYS A 136 -12.71 14.96 7.33
CA CYS A 136 -12.34 15.10 5.93
C CYS A 136 -12.21 16.59 5.56
N MET A 137 -11.20 16.93 4.76
CA MET A 137 -11.02 18.27 4.23
C MET A 137 -10.61 18.27 2.75
N ALA A 138 -11.03 19.29 2.01
CA ALA A 138 -10.60 19.49 0.64
C ALA A 138 -9.27 20.27 0.61
N VAL A 139 -8.29 19.73 -0.12
CA VAL A 139 -6.94 20.26 -0.22
C VAL A 139 -6.50 20.38 -1.68
N CYS A 140 -5.69 21.40 -1.97
CA CYS A 140 -5.06 21.53 -3.27
C CYS A 140 -3.98 20.45 -3.46
N CYS A 141 -3.65 20.14 -4.71
CA CYS A 141 -2.68 19.07 -5.04
C CYS A 141 -1.30 19.32 -4.39
N ASN A 142 -0.88 20.58 -4.29
CA ASN A 142 0.40 20.97 -3.70
C ASN A 142 0.45 20.66 -2.20
N CYS A 143 -0.59 21.07 -1.46
CA CYS A 143 -0.69 20.80 -0.03
C CYS A 143 -0.85 19.30 0.24
N HIS A 144 -1.64 18.60 -0.56
CA HIS A 144 -1.78 17.15 -0.46
C HIS A 144 -0.44 16.41 -0.66
N ALA A 145 0.34 16.81 -1.68
CA ALA A 145 1.65 16.21 -1.95
C ALA A 145 2.63 16.45 -0.79
N LYS A 146 2.65 17.68 -0.24
CA LYS A 146 3.47 18.01 0.94
C LYS A 146 3.11 17.13 2.14
N LYS A 147 1.82 16.98 2.44
CA LYS A 147 1.34 16.15 3.53
C LYS A 147 1.68 14.67 3.33
N THR A 148 1.40 14.12 2.15
CA THR A 148 1.74 12.73 1.80
C THR A 148 3.23 12.43 2.00
N ARG A 149 4.12 13.35 1.60
CA ARG A 149 5.56 13.22 1.77
C ARG A 149 5.95 13.21 3.25
N ALA A 150 5.42 14.14 4.04
CA ALA A 150 5.70 14.21 5.47
C ALA A 150 5.25 12.92 6.19
N SER A 151 4.10 12.37 5.82
CA SER A 151 3.55 11.15 6.43
C SER A 151 4.31 9.89 6.04
N GLN A 152 4.81 9.81 4.80
CA GLN A 152 5.75 8.75 4.44
C GLN A 152 7.03 8.82 5.26
N GLN A 153 7.61 10.01 5.45
CA GLN A 153 8.81 10.17 6.28
C GLN A 153 8.58 9.71 7.72
N LYS A 154 7.45 10.10 8.34
CA LYS A 154 7.05 9.64 9.68
C LYS A 154 6.90 8.11 9.78
N ARG A 155 6.39 7.47 8.72
CA ARG A 155 6.24 6.01 8.68
C ARG A 155 7.58 5.29 8.61
N ILE A 156 8.52 5.83 7.82
CA ILE A 156 9.88 5.28 7.72
C ILE A 156 10.57 5.40 9.07
N SER A 157 10.51 6.57 9.72
CA SER A 157 11.14 6.79 11.03
C SER A 157 10.53 5.93 12.15
N LYS A 158 9.22 5.63 12.10
CA LYS A 158 8.56 4.74 13.09
C LYS A 158 9.00 3.26 12.95
N HIS A 159 9.45 2.83 11.77
CA HIS A 159 9.75 1.42 11.49
C HIS A 159 11.24 1.07 11.52
N ASP A 160 12.13 2.06 11.61
CA ASP A 160 13.57 1.87 11.60
C ASP A 160 14.20 2.40 12.91
N PRO A 161 14.64 1.51 13.83
CA PRO A 161 15.34 1.91 15.05
C PRO A 161 16.63 2.70 14.82
N LEU A 162 17.19 2.69 13.60
CA LEU A 162 18.45 3.35 13.25
C LEU A 162 18.28 4.81 12.79
N VAL A 163 17.06 5.28 12.52
CA VAL A 163 16.82 6.62 11.94
C VAL A 163 16.91 7.76 12.97
N ASN A 164 17.00 7.45 14.27
CA ASN A 164 17.30 8.46 15.30
C ASN A 164 18.80 8.82 15.40
N ALA A 165 19.67 8.16 14.65
CA ALA A 165 21.06 8.59 14.50
C ALA A 165 21.16 9.61 13.36
N THR A 166 21.24 10.90 13.72
CA THR A 166 21.78 12.02 12.92
C THR A 166 21.85 11.77 11.40
N PHE A 167 20.73 11.88 10.71
CA PHE A 167 20.72 11.87 9.25
C PHE A 167 21.19 13.24 8.74
N SER A 168 22.50 13.41 8.56
CA SER A 168 23.00 14.48 7.68
C SER A 168 22.51 14.15 6.27
N ASP A 169 21.92 15.11 5.57
CA ASP A 169 21.42 14.92 4.21
C ASP A 169 22.54 14.28 3.35
N PRO A 170 22.34 13.12 2.72
CA PRO A 170 23.33 12.51 1.81
C PRO A 170 23.76 13.46 0.69
N PHE A 171 22.94 14.48 0.38
CA PHE A 171 23.28 15.55 -0.55
C PHE A 171 24.23 16.61 0.04
N ASP A 172 24.34 16.77 1.36
CA ASP A 172 25.30 17.69 2.01
C ASP A 172 26.75 17.21 1.85
N THR A 173 26.96 15.90 1.79
CA THR A 173 28.29 15.30 1.52
C THR A 173 28.57 15.11 0.04
N PHE A 174 27.56 15.30 -0.82
CA PHE A 174 27.68 15.15 -2.26
C PHE A 174 28.38 16.36 -2.88
N LYS A 175 29.70 16.42 -2.74
CA LYS A 175 30.53 17.35 -3.52
C LYS A 175 30.64 16.80 -4.93
N CYS A 176 29.88 17.39 -5.86
CA CYS A 176 30.08 17.12 -7.29
C CYS A 176 31.50 17.56 -7.68
N THR A 177 32.43 16.62 -7.78
CA THR A 177 33.83 16.88 -8.16
C THR A 177 33.98 17.14 -9.66
N ARG A 178 32.97 16.82 -10.47
CA ARG A 178 32.93 17.17 -11.90
C ARG A 178 32.28 18.53 -12.08
N ARG A 179 33.09 19.56 -12.31
CA ARG A 179 32.57 20.80 -12.90
C ARG A 179 31.95 20.45 -14.24
N SER A 180 30.66 20.70 -14.40
CA SER A 180 30.02 20.63 -15.71
C SER A 180 30.75 21.62 -16.63
N PRO A 181 31.22 21.19 -17.82
CA PRO A 181 31.86 22.09 -18.77
C PRO A 181 30.95 23.25 -19.19
N TYR A 182 29.63 23.09 -19.04
CA TYR A 182 28.60 24.09 -19.38
C TYR A 182 28.44 25.22 -18.36
N PHE A 183 28.95 25.09 -17.13
CA PHE A 183 28.80 26.10 -16.07
C PHE A 183 30.11 26.85 -15.74
N SER A 184 31.12 26.75 -16.61
CA SER A 184 32.46 27.33 -16.37
C SER A 184 32.55 28.85 -16.49
N ASN A 185 31.48 29.54 -16.94
CA ASN A 185 31.52 30.98 -17.25
C ASN A 185 30.31 31.77 -16.71
N VAL A 186 29.83 31.49 -15.50
CA VAL A 186 28.96 32.46 -14.82
C VAL A 186 29.87 33.44 -14.08
N LYS A 187 30.18 34.58 -14.72
CA LYS A 187 30.75 35.73 -14.02
C LYS A 187 29.75 36.16 -12.95
N SER A 188 30.19 36.18 -11.70
CA SER A 188 29.44 36.79 -10.60
C SER A 188 29.17 38.25 -10.93
N VAL A 189 27.88 38.60 -11.05
CA VAL A 189 27.37 39.97 -11.00
C VAL A 189 26.94 40.24 -9.57
#